data_AF-A0A937YY82-F1
#
_entry.id   AF-A0A937YY82-F1
#
_cell.length_a   1.000
_cell.length_b   1.000
_cell.length_c   1.000
_cell.angle_alpha   90.00
_cell.angle_beta   90.00
_cell.angle_gamma   90.00
#
_symmetry.space_group_name_H-M   'P 1'
#
loop_
_entity.id
_entity.type
_entity.pdbx_description
1 polymer ?
#
loop_
_entity_poly.entity_id
_entity_poly.type
_entity_poly.pdbx_seq_one_letter_code
_entity_poly.pdbx_strand_id
1 'polypeptide(L)'
;PRESYLALVDDFERIARAANVQFVENAFQNPDLDTKLTYWREKAGLDPDTIRCLPLDNEWRFRPDPADAGVSEEWYASELEDSGWATVRSDTGNGWEAQGFPGHHGYGWYRQTFTVTDEALGQESLRLFFGAVDEQAWVYLNGRPAFEHTVQTTGQPVEILWTTPFSFDPRPFLKPGKNTLAVRVHDTLGMAGIWKPVTLIWGEVNYSPTLLEETIRLKAEGY
;
A
#
# COMPACT_ATOMS: atom_id res chain seq x y z
N PRO A 1 -24.57 -13.90 -7.28
CA PRO A 1 -24.64 -12.70 -6.41
C PRO A 1 -24.47 -13.13 -4.94
N ARG A 2 -23.59 -12.47 -4.17
CA ARG A 2 -23.24 -12.67 -2.74
C ARG A 2 -23.76 -13.93 -2.00
N GLU A 3 -25.07 -14.10 -1.84
CA GLU A 3 -25.70 -15.27 -1.21
C GLU A 3 -25.20 -16.60 -1.77
N SER A 4 -25.03 -16.71 -3.09
CA SER A 4 -24.49 -17.93 -3.72
C SER A 4 -23.04 -18.19 -3.35
N TYR A 5 -22.23 -17.14 -3.14
CA TYR A 5 -20.84 -17.27 -2.72
C TYR A 5 -20.73 -17.66 -1.25
N LEU A 6 -21.54 -17.04 -0.38
CA LEU A 6 -21.60 -17.40 1.04
C LEU A 6 -22.04 -18.86 1.22
N ALA A 7 -23.03 -19.33 0.45
CA ALA A 7 -23.43 -20.73 0.47
C ALA A 7 -22.29 -21.70 0.07
N LEU A 8 -21.42 -21.30 -0.87
CA LEU A 8 -20.23 -22.08 -1.22
C LEU A 8 -19.19 -22.09 -0.09
N VAL A 9 -18.97 -20.96 0.57
CA VAL A 9 -18.07 -20.86 1.73
C VAL A 9 -18.58 -21.74 2.88
N ASP A 10 -19.89 -21.74 3.14
CA ASP A 10 -20.50 -22.57 4.19
C ASP A 10 -20.39 -24.07 3.88
N ASP A 11 -20.60 -24.48 2.63
CA ASP A 11 -20.43 -25.88 2.23
C ASP A 11 -18.96 -26.32 2.30
N PHE A 12 -18.03 -25.45 1.88
CA PHE A 12 -16.61 -25.71 2.02
C PHE A 12 -16.20 -25.86 3.50
N GLU A 13 -16.63 -24.95 4.38
CA GLU A 13 -16.34 -25.04 5.82
C GLU A 13 -16.84 -26.38 6.38
N ARG A 14 -18.07 -26.76 6.06
CA ARG A 14 -18.67 -28.02 6.50
C ARG A 14 -17.80 -29.23 6.10
N ILE A 15 -17.35 -29.29 4.85
CA ILE A 15 -16.50 -30.37 4.33
C ILE A 15 -15.11 -30.35 4.99
N ALA A 16 -14.48 -29.17 5.05
CA ALA A 16 -13.15 -28.98 5.63
C ALA A 16 -13.10 -29.42 7.10
N ARG A 17 -14.09 -29.00 7.91
CA ARG A 17 -14.22 -29.40 9.31
C ARG A 17 -14.43 -30.90 9.45
N ALA A 18 -15.30 -31.51 8.63
CA ALA A 18 -15.53 -32.95 8.64
C ALA A 18 -14.28 -33.77 8.31
N ALA A 19 -13.39 -33.21 7.48
CA ALA A 19 -12.10 -33.81 7.12
C ALA A 19 -10.95 -33.43 8.08
N ASN A 20 -11.21 -32.71 9.17
CA ASN A 20 -10.21 -32.18 10.10
C ASN A 20 -9.10 -31.36 9.41
N VAL A 21 -9.47 -30.61 8.36
CA VAL A 21 -8.54 -29.70 7.66
C VAL A 21 -8.14 -28.57 8.59
N GLN A 22 -6.84 -28.30 8.64
CA GLN A 22 -6.26 -27.15 9.36
C GLN A 22 -5.54 -26.18 8.41
N PHE A 23 -5.19 -26.65 7.21
CA PHE A 23 -4.37 -25.93 6.24
C PHE A 23 -5.05 -25.95 4.87
N VAL A 24 -5.16 -24.79 4.22
CA VAL A 24 -5.72 -24.61 2.88
C VAL A 24 -4.60 -24.32 1.87
N GLU A 25 -3.66 -23.42 2.19
CA GLU A 25 -2.46 -23.16 1.38
C GLU A 25 -1.17 -23.34 2.19
N ASN A 26 -0.25 -24.14 1.65
CA ASN A 26 0.91 -24.68 2.36
C ASN A 26 2.10 -23.68 2.47
N ALA A 27 1.86 -22.37 2.43
CA ALA A 27 2.93 -21.39 2.17
C ALA A 27 3.67 -20.89 3.43
N PHE A 28 3.05 -20.94 4.63
CA PHE A 28 3.63 -20.30 5.83
C PHE A 28 3.57 -21.16 7.12
N GLN A 29 3.43 -22.49 6.97
CA GLN A 29 3.59 -23.50 8.04
C GLN A 29 2.65 -23.41 9.27
N ASN A 30 1.63 -22.54 9.30
CA ASN A 30 0.64 -22.46 10.38
C ASN A 30 -0.79 -22.76 9.87
N PRO A 31 -1.67 -23.37 10.71
CA PRO A 31 -3.08 -23.54 10.37
C PRO A 31 -3.72 -22.22 9.93
N ASP A 32 -4.41 -22.23 8.79
CA ASP A 32 -4.96 -21.02 8.15
C ASP A 32 -6.46 -21.10 7.84
N LEU A 33 -7.12 -22.23 8.09
CA LEU A 33 -8.53 -22.44 7.72
C LEU A 33 -9.44 -21.32 8.26
N ASP A 34 -9.35 -21.00 9.55
CA ASP A 34 -10.19 -19.96 10.18
C ASP A 34 -9.90 -18.57 9.63
N THR A 35 -8.62 -18.27 9.37
CA THR A 35 -8.19 -17.02 8.75
C THR A 35 -8.75 -16.89 7.34
N LYS A 36 -8.70 -17.96 6.53
CA LYS A 36 -9.22 -17.99 5.16
C LYS A 36 -10.74 -17.86 5.14
N LEU A 37 -11.45 -18.57 6.01
CA LEU A 37 -12.91 -18.49 6.13
C LEU A 37 -13.36 -17.09 6.53
N THR A 38 -12.68 -16.47 7.50
CA THR A 38 -12.93 -15.08 7.89
C THR A 38 -12.74 -14.15 6.70
N TYR A 39 -11.58 -14.24 6.03
CA TYR A 39 -11.27 -13.43 4.85
C TYR A 39 -12.30 -13.58 3.73
N TRP A 40 -12.72 -14.80 3.39
CA TRP A 40 -13.72 -15.01 2.34
C TRP A 40 -15.08 -14.42 2.69
N ARG A 41 -15.50 -14.51 3.96
CA ARG A 41 -16.75 -13.92 4.43
C ARG A 41 -16.72 -12.40 4.39
N GLU A 42 -15.61 -11.79 4.81
CA GLU A 42 -15.40 -10.35 4.71
C GLU A 42 -15.38 -9.92 3.23
N LYS A 43 -14.68 -10.66 2.37
CA LYS A 43 -14.63 -10.42 0.93
C LYS A 43 -16.02 -10.45 0.29
N ALA A 44 -16.90 -11.35 0.74
CA ALA A 44 -18.28 -11.43 0.25
C ALA A 44 -19.13 -10.19 0.61
N GLY A 45 -18.69 -9.40 1.60
CA GLY A 45 -19.35 -8.18 2.05
C GLY A 45 -18.74 -6.89 1.52
N LEU A 46 -17.72 -6.96 0.66
CA LEU A 46 -17.14 -5.77 0.05
C LEU A 46 -18.16 -5.09 -0.87
N ASP A 47 -18.20 -3.76 -0.80
CA ASP A 47 -19.00 -2.94 -1.67
C ASP A 47 -18.09 -1.85 -2.29
N PRO A 48 -17.68 -2.00 -3.55
CA PRO A 48 -16.81 -1.01 -4.20
C PRO A 48 -17.51 0.35 -4.42
N ASP A 49 -18.84 0.43 -4.35
CA ASP A 49 -19.57 1.68 -4.55
C ASP A 49 -19.62 2.58 -3.31
N THR A 50 -19.33 2.04 -2.13
CA THR A 50 -19.25 2.80 -0.87
C THR A 50 -17.92 3.54 -0.71
N ILE A 51 -16.94 3.27 -1.58
CA ILE A 51 -15.65 3.97 -1.60
C ILE A 51 -15.51 4.89 -2.81
N ARG A 52 -14.67 5.90 -2.65
CA ARG A 52 -14.15 6.77 -3.71
C ARG A 52 -12.64 6.63 -3.71
N CYS A 53 -12.07 6.56 -4.91
CA CYS A 53 -10.65 6.38 -5.12
C CYS A 53 -10.11 7.54 -5.96
N LEU A 54 -9.02 8.13 -5.51
CA LEU A 54 -8.17 9.01 -6.28
C LEU A 54 -6.79 8.34 -6.39
N PRO A 55 -6.49 7.63 -7.49
CA PRO A 55 -5.14 7.16 -7.76
C PRO A 55 -4.19 8.36 -7.82
N LEU A 56 -3.04 8.25 -7.15
CA LEU A 56 -1.96 9.22 -7.30
C LEU A 56 -1.22 8.98 -8.62
N ASP A 57 -0.40 9.95 -9.04
CA ASP A 57 0.42 9.77 -10.24
C ASP A 57 1.36 8.59 -10.04
N ASN A 58 1.44 7.75 -11.08
CA ASN A 58 2.37 6.62 -11.08
C ASN A 58 3.81 7.06 -11.41
N GLU A 59 4.01 8.29 -11.87
CA GLU A 59 5.34 8.85 -12.10
C GLU A 59 5.86 9.55 -10.85
N TRP A 60 7.04 9.14 -10.41
CA TRP A 60 7.67 9.64 -9.20
C TRP A 60 9.02 10.28 -9.53
N ARG A 61 9.32 11.38 -8.86
CA ARG A 61 10.70 11.83 -8.73
C ARG A 61 11.45 10.84 -7.85
N PHE A 62 12.62 10.42 -8.30
CA PHE A 62 13.42 9.41 -7.62
C PHE A 62 14.88 9.80 -7.48
N ARG A 63 15.44 9.54 -6.31
CA ARG A 63 16.86 9.71 -6.03
C ARG A 63 17.41 8.56 -5.19
N PRO A 64 18.44 7.83 -5.67
CA PRO A 64 19.14 6.84 -4.87
C PRO A 64 19.90 7.52 -3.72
N ASP A 65 19.96 6.87 -2.57
CA ASP A 65 20.55 7.41 -1.35
C ASP A 65 21.43 6.36 -0.62
N PRO A 66 22.52 5.89 -1.24
CA PRO A 66 23.36 4.82 -0.66
C PRO A 66 24.02 5.21 0.68
N ALA A 67 24.08 6.51 0.99
CA ALA A 67 24.67 7.03 2.23
C ALA A 67 23.62 7.38 3.30
N ASP A 68 22.33 7.19 3.01
CA ASP A 68 21.21 7.59 3.87
C ASP A 68 21.26 9.08 4.28
N ALA A 69 21.73 9.94 3.37
CA ALA A 69 21.93 11.36 3.62
C ALA A 69 20.60 12.13 3.60
N GLY A 70 19.60 11.62 2.86
CA GLY A 70 18.34 12.34 2.58
C GLY A 70 17.53 12.69 3.82
N VAL A 71 17.67 11.96 4.93
CA VAL A 71 17.04 12.35 6.20
C VAL A 71 17.68 13.63 6.75
N SER A 72 19.01 13.68 6.78
CA SER A 72 19.76 14.84 7.29
C SER A 72 19.75 16.04 6.34
N GLU A 73 19.64 15.80 5.04
CA GLU A 73 19.45 16.82 4.00
C GLU A 73 17.98 17.20 3.81
N GLU A 74 17.07 16.69 4.64
CA GLU A 74 15.63 16.99 4.63
C GLU A 74 14.96 16.80 3.26
N TRP A 75 15.28 15.72 2.55
CA TRP A 75 14.66 15.41 1.25
C TRP A 75 13.15 15.15 1.33
N TYR A 76 12.57 15.09 2.53
CA TYR A 76 11.13 15.07 2.77
C TYR A 76 10.46 16.46 2.81
N ALA A 77 11.23 17.55 2.86
CA ALA A 77 10.71 18.91 3.02
C ALA A 77 9.70 19.28 1.91
N SER A 78 8.69 20.09 2.25
CA SER A 78 7.62 20.45 1.31
C SER A 78 8.14 21.29 0.13
N GLU A 79 9.08 22.19 0.38
CA GLU A 79 9.62 23.13 -0.62
C GLU A 79 10.94 22.65 -1.25
N LEU A 80 11.33 21.39 -1.05
CA LEU A 80 12.52 20.84 -1.72
C LEU A 80 12.31 20.85 -3.23
N GLU A 81 13.27 21.44 -3.94
CA GLU A 81 13.32 21.39 -5.40
C GLU A 81 13.89 20.05 -5.88
N ASP A 82 13.05 19.27 -6.56
CA ASP A 82 13.34 17.91 -7.00
C ASP A 82 13.34 17.76 -8.54
N SER A 83 13.34 18.87 -9.29
CA SER A 83 13.37 18.84 -10.76
C SER A 83 14.60 18.15 -11.36
N GLY A 84 15.70 18.09 -10.61
CA GLY A 84 16.92 17.35 -10.99
C GLY A 84 16.89 15.86 -10.65
N TRP A 85 15.84 15.37 -9.98
CA TRP A 85 15.70 13.95 -9.67
C TRP A 85 15.24 13.18 -10.91
N ALA A 86 15.62 11.91 -10.98
CA ALA A 86 15.17 11.04 -12.05
C ALA A 86 13.67 10.77 -11.95
N THR A 87 13.09 10.14 -12.98
CA THR A 87 11.70 9.70 -12.96
C THR A 87 11.64 8.18 -13.00
N VAL A 88 10.82 7.59 -12.13
CA VAL A 88 10.49 6.16 -12.12
C VAL A 88 8.97 5.99 -12.03
N ARG A 89 8.48 4.78 -12.26
CA ARG A 89 7.07 4.41 -12.30
C ARG A 89 6.71 3.31 -11.31
N SER A 90 5.55 3.44 -10.65
CA SER A 90 5.02 2.46 -9.69
C SER A 90 3.97 1.50 -10.25
N ASP A 91 3.66 1.57 -11.55
CA ASP A 91 2.58 0.79 -12.19
C ASP A 91 3.07 -0.24 -13.22
N THR A 92 4.38 -0.41 -13.34
CA THR A 92 4.97 -1.34 -14.33
C THR A 92 5.27 -2.72 -13.75
N GLY A 93 5.06 -2.92 -12.44
CA GLY A 93 5.43 -4.14 -11.73
C GLY A 93 6.94 -4.35 -11.62
N ASN A 94 7.73 -3.30 -11.83
CA ASN A 94 9.19 -3.33 -11.76
C ASN A 94 9.72 -2.42 -10.66
N GLY A 95 10.83 -2.80 -10.04
CA GLY A 95 11.57 -1.95 -9.12
C GLY A 95 12.41 -0.88 -9.80
N TRP A 96 13.11 -0.04 -9.02
CA TRP A 96 13.96 1.02 -9.56
C TRP A 96 15.15 0.47 -10.39
N GLU A 97 15.56 -0.78 -10.18
CA GLU A 97 16.68 -1.41 -10.88
C GLU A 97 16.43 -1.50 -12.38
N ALA A 98 15.23 -1.96 -12.74
CA ALA A 98 14.78 -2.07 -14.13
C ALA A 98 14.44 -0.71 -14.75
N GLN A 99 14.51 0.37 -13.96
CA GLN A 99 14.14 1.73 -14.36
C GLN A 99 15.34 2.68 -14.38
N GLY A 100 16.56 2.13 -14.54
CA GLY A 100 17.79 2.90 -14.73
C GLY A 100 18.73 2.94 -13.53
N PHE A 101 18.43 2.19 -12.46
CA PHE A 101 19.27 2.11 -11.26
C PHE A 101 19.76 0.68 -10.97
N PRO A 102 20.37 -0.02 -11.94
CA PRO A 102 20.75 -1.42 -11.77
C PRO A 102 21.78 -1.58 -10.65
N GLY A 103 21.54 -2.54 -9.76
CA GLY A 103 22.44 -2.87 -8.64
C GLY A 103 22.45 -1.83 -7.51
N HIS A 104 21.52 -0.86 -7.52
CA HIS A 104 21.30 0.02 -6.38
C HIS A 104 20.52 -0.72 -5.30
N HIS A 105 21.14 -0.90 -4.14
CA HIS A 105 20.53 -1.42 -2.91
C HIS A 105 20.71 -0.41 -1.78
N GLY A 106 19.90 -0.53 -0.74
CA GLY A 106 19.84 0.42 0.38
C GLY A 106 18.73 1.43 0.19
N TYR A 107 18.99 2.70 0.54
CA TYR A 107 17.94 3.72 0.55
C TYR A 107 17.69 4.34 -0.82
N GLY A 108 16.42 4.65 -1.07
CA GLY A 108 15.96 5.44 -2.22
C GLY A 108 14.81 6.34 -1.80
N TRP A 109 14.74 7.53 -2.41
CA TRP A 109 13.69 8.50 -2.12
C TRP A 109 12.78 8.70 -3.30
N TYR A 110 11.49 8.71 -3.02
CA TYR A 110 10.41 9.02 -3.94
C TYR A 110 9.76 10.33 -3.54
N ARG A 111 9.41 11.17 -4.52
CA ARG A 111 8.64 12.40 -4.31
C ARG A 111 7.60 12.60 -5.41
N GLN A 112 6.44 13.10 -5.01
CA GLN A 112 5.45 13.66 -5.93
C GLN A 112 4.56 14.68 -5.21
N THR A 113 3.67 15.30 -5.97
CA THR A 113 2.63 16.17 -5.42
C THR A 113 1.26 15.72 -5.90
N PHE A 114 0.25 15.87 -5.07
CA PHE A 114 -1.12 15.50 -5.40
C PHE A 114 -2.08 16.54 -4.84
N THR A 115 -3.29 16.61 -5.41
CA THR A 115 -4.30 17.58 -5.02
C THR A 115 -5.42 16.90 -4.23
N VAL A 116 -5.78 17.47 -3.09
CA VAL A 116 -6.84 16.95 -2.21
C VAL A 116 -7.99 17.96 -2.17
N THR A 117 -9.22 17.47 -2.32
CA THR A 117 -10.43 18.29 -2.26
C THR A 117 -10.92 18.45 -0.82
N ASP A 118 -11.67 19.53 -0.56
CA ASP A 118 -12.37 19.69 0.73
C ASP A 118 -13.37 18.56 0.99
N GLU A 119 -13.97 18.01 -0.07
CA GLU A 119 -14.86 16.84 0.02
C GLU A 119 -14.15 15.65 0.65
N ALA A 120 -12.95 15.29 0.16
CA ALA A 120 -12.20 14.15 0.68
C ALA A 120 -11.75 14.37 2.14
N LEU A 121 -11.34 15.59 2.49
CA LEU A 121 -10.95 15.94 3.86
C LEU A 121 -12.13 15.97 4.84
N GLY A 122 -13.33 16.28 4.35
CA GLY A 122 -14.56 16.31 5.14
C GLY A 122 -15.16 14.93 5.44
N GLN A 123 -14.62 13.85 4.87
CA GLN A 123 -15.12 12.50 5.13
C GLN A 123 -14.72 12.00 6.51
N GLU A 124 -15.61 11.21 7.11
CA GLU A 124 -15.35 10.56 8.40
C GLU A 124 -14.14 9.61 8.33
N SER A 125 -13.90 9.02 7.16
CA SER A 125 -12.79 8.11 6.95
C SER A 125 -12.08 8.38 5.62
N LEU A 126 -10.76 8.55 5.71
CA LEU A 126 -9.84 8.84 4.62
C LEU A 126 -8.57 8.01 4.84
N ARG A 127 -8.07 7.36 3.80
CA ARG A 127 -6.87 6.52 3.84
C ARG A 127 -5.95 6.86 2.68
N LEU A 128 -4.67 7.02 2.96
CA LEU A 128 -3.63 6.91 1.94
C LEU A 128 -3.18 5.46 1.90
N PHE A 129 -3.43 4.79 0.78
CA PHE A 129 -3.19 3.36 0.58
C PHE A 129 -2.02 3.14 -0.36
N PHE A 130 -1.08 2.30 0.05
CA PHE A 130 0.04 1.82 -0.75
C PHE A 130 -0.20 0.35 -1.08
N GLY A 131 -0.25 0.00 -2.37
CA GLY A 131 -0.45 -1.39 -2.78
C GLY A 131 0.69 -2.30 -2.35
N ALA A 132 1.92 -1.81 -2.45
CA ALA A 132 3.13 -2.46 -1.95
C ALA A 132 4.31 -1.50 -2.09
N VAL A 133 5.26 -1.64 -1.18
CA VAL A 133 6.61 -1.08 -1.29
C VAL A 133 7.56 -2.22 -0.98
N ASP A 134 8.57 -2.42 -1.81
CA ASP A 134 9.57 -3.46 -1.57
C ASP A 134 10.35 -3.14 -0.28
N GLU A 135 10.35 -4.12 0.63
CA GLU A 135 10.77 -4.09 2.02
C GLU A 135 10.21 -2.97 2.92
N GLN A 136 10.91 -1.84 3.10
CA GLN A 136 10.62 -0.90 4.21
C GLN A 136 10.37 0.53 3.72
N ALA A 137 9.36 1.19 4.29
CA ALA A 137 8.94 2.53 3.89
C ALA A 137 8.73 3.50 5.06
N TRP A 138 9.21 4.74 4.90
CA TRP A 138 8.90 5.89 5.75
C TRP A 138 8.19 6.94 4.91
N VAL A 139 6.98 7.31 5.31
CA VAL A 139 6.10 8.19 4.55
C VAL A 139 6.06 9.56 5.21
N TYR A 140 6.26 10.60 4.41
CA TYR A 140 6.22 11.99 4.83
C TYR A 140 5.17 12.74 4.01
N LEU A 141 4.35 13.54 4.69
CA LEU A 141 3.34 14.39 4.08
C LEU A 141 3.61 15.84 4.48
N ASN A 142 3.70 16.73 3.48
CA ASN A 142 3.97 18.16 3.69
C ASN A 142 5.16 18.43 4.65
N GLY A 143 6.28 17.71 4.46
CA GLY A 143 7.48 17.87 5.28
C GLY A 143 7.45 17.21 6.66
N ARG A 144 6.36 16.49 7.02
CA ARG A 144 6.19 15.89 8.35
C ARG A 144 6.17 14.36 8.25
N PRO A 145 6.84 13.63 9.17
CA PRO A 145 6.71 12.17 9.26
C PRO A 145 5.25 11.81 9.53
N ALA A 146 4.69 10.96 8.67
CA ALA A 146 3.26 10.61 8.68
C ALA A 146 3.02 9.14 9.02
N PHE A 147 3.87 8.23 8.53
CA PHE A 147 3.71 6.79 8.74
C PHE A 147 5.01 6.02 8.50
N GLU A 148 5.11 4.82 9.09
CA GLU A 148 6.24 3.90 8.90
C GLU A 148 5.74 2.46 8.73
N HIS A 149 6.15 1.81 7.64
CA HIS A 149 5.91 0.40 7.37
C HIS A 149 7.26 -0.32 7.32
N THR A 150 7.72 -0.79 8.47
CA THR A 150 9.06 -1.34 8.66
C THR A 150 9.01 -2.61 9.49
N VAL A 151 10.11 -3.36 9.54
CA VAL A 151 10.22 -4.52 10.44
C VAL A 151 9.98 -4.09 11.89
N GLN A 152 10.46 -2.91 12.27
CA GLN A 152 10.29 -2.38 13.63
C GLN A 152 8.84 -2.05 13.98
N THR A 153 8.06 -1.47 13.06
CA THR A 153 6.68 -1.05 13.36
C THR A 153 5.67 -2.17 13.19
N THR A 154 5.94 -3.13 12.31
CA THR A 154 5.01 -4.23 11.98
C THR A 154 5.35 -5.54 12.70
N GLY A 155 6.62 -5.75 13.06
CA GLY A 155 7.13 -7.04 13.51
C GLY A 155 7.22 -8.11 12.40
N GLN A 156 6.90 -7.75 11.15
CA GLN A 156 6.95 -8.67 10.01
C GLN A 156 8.33 -8.63 9.36
N PRO A 157 8.84 -9.76 8.85
CA PRO A 157 10.13 -9.78 8.17
C PRO A 157 10.01 -9.21 6.74
N VAL A 158 11.12 -8.80 6.15
CA VAL A 158 11.14 -8.11 4.84
C VAL A 158 10.56 -8.96 3.70
N GLU A 159 10.68 -10.29 3.80
CA GLU A 159 10.11 -11.29 2.88
C GLU A 159 8.58 -11.33 2.88
N ILE A 160 7.95 -10.66 3.85
CA ILE A 160 6.50 -10.42 3.90
C ILE A 160 6.18 -8.98 3.52
N LEU A 161 6.96 -8.01 4.03
CA LEU A 161 6.67 -6.58 3.83
C LEU A 161 6.67 -6.18 2.36
N TRP A 162 7.55 -6.75 1.54
CA TRP A 162 7.69 -6.37 0.13
C TRP A 162 6.41 -6.45 -0.71
N THR A 163 5.45 -7.27 -0.28
CA THR A 163 4.17 -7.46 -0.97
C THR A 163 2.97 -7.13 -0.08
N THR A 164 3.21 -6.68 1.16
CA THR A 164 2.15 -6.36 2.11
C THR A 164 1.61 -4.95 1.84
N PRO A 165 0.32 -4.79 1.49
CA PRO A 165 -0.27 -3.47 1.37
C PRO A 165 -0.40 -2.82 2.75
N PHE A 166 -0.31 -1.49 2.79
CA PHE A 166 -0.55 -0.74 4.01
C PHE A 166 -1.33 0.54 3.73
N SER A 167 -2.01 1.05 4.76
CA SER A 167 -2.69 2.33 4.68
C SER A 167 -2.77 2.99 6.05
N PHE A 168 -2.93 4.31 6.06
CA PHE A 168 -3.07 5.09 7.29
C PHE A 168 -3.98 6.30 7.05
N ASP A 169 -4.45 6.93 8.13
CA ASP A 169 -5.21 8.17 8.06
C ASP A 169 -4.26 9.36 7.82
N PRO A 170 -4.28 10.00 6.64
CA PRO A 170 -3.35 11.07 6.31
C PRO A 170 -3.83 12.44 6.79
N ARG A 171 -5.08 12.58 7.25
CA ARG A 171 -5.73 13.88 7.52
C ARG A 171 -4.93 14.83 8.41
N PRO A 172 -4.24 14.38 9.48
CA PRO A 172 -3.44 15.27 10.34
C PRO A 172 -2.28 15.99 9.63
N PHE A 173 -1.95 15.57 8.41
CA PHE A 173 -0.82 16.06 7.62
C PHE A 173 -1.25 16.74 6.32
N LEU A 174 -2.51 16.62 5.91
CA LEU A 174 -3.01 17.16 4.64
C LEU A 174 -3.58 18.56 4.80
N LYS A 175 -3.64 19.27 3.67
CA LYS A 175 -4.33 20.56 3.50
C LYS A 175 -5.17 20.53 2.21
N PRO A 176 -6.22 21.35 2.09
CA PRO A 176 -6.92 21.52 0.82
C PRO A 176 -5.95 21.96 -0.29
N GLY A 177 -6.16 21.47 -1.51
CA GLY A 177 -5.31 21.78 -2.65
C GLY A 177 -4.04 20.93 -2.70
N LYS A 178 -2.91 21.55 -3.07
CA LYS A 178 -1.65 20.85 -3.34
C LYS A 178 -0.98 20.35 -2.04
N ASN A 179 -0.62 19.08 -2.02
CA ASN A 179 0.14 18.40 -0.97
C ASN A 179 1.39 17.75 -1.56
N THR A 180 2.44 17.63 -0.75
CA THR A 180 3.68 16.93 -1.13
C THR A 180 3.74 15.59 -0.41
N LEU A 181 4.09 14.54 -1.15
CA LEU A 181 4.35 13.21 -0.62
C LEU A 181 5.81 12.87 -0.89
N ALA A 182 6.55 12.53 0.16
CA ALA A 182 7.87 11.96 0.05
C ALA A 182 7.88 10.59 0.74
N VAL A 183 8.57 9.62 0.15
CA VAL A 183 8.69 8.27 0.70
C VAL A 183 10.15 7.87 0.63
N ARG A 184 10.75 7.58 1.79
CA ARG A 184 12.04 6.92 1.88
C ARG A 184 11.78 5.42 1.89
N VAL A 185 12.46 4.70 1.02
CA VAL A 185 12.40 3.25 0.93
C VAL A 185 13.77 2.68 1.24
N HIS A 186 13.82 1.56 1.94
CA HIS A 186 15.04 0.77 2.09
C HIS A 186 14.81 -0.63 1.55
N ASP A 187 15.65 -1.03 0.61
CA ASP A 187 15.73 -2.40 0.11
C ASP A 187 17.10 -3.01 0.43
N THR A 188 17.11 -4.31 0.74
CA THR A 188 18.33 -5.03 1.06
C THR A 188 18.96 -5.64 -0.18
N LEU A 189 18.16 -6.32 -1.03
CA LEU A 189 18.61 -7.07 -2.20
C LEU A 189 17.45 -7.30 -3.19
N GLY A 190 17.79 -7.37 -4.48
CA GLY A 190 16.87 -7.85 -5.51
C GLY A 190 16.15 -6.73 -6.25
N MET A 191 14.81 -6.81 -6.30
CA MET A 191 13.96 -5.74 -6.82
C MET A 191 13.64 -4.80 -5.66
N ALA A 192 13.45 -3.51 -5.95
CA ALA A 192 13.19 -2.56 -4.88
C ALA A 192 12.18 -1.47 -5.24
N GLY A 193 11.67 -0.79 -4.21
CA GLY A 193 10.93 0.46 -4.39
C GLY A 193 9.41 0.33 -4.39
N ILE A 194 8.72 1.43 -4.73
CA ILE A 194 7.26 1.45 -4.82
C ILE A 194 6.86 0.78 -6.14
N TRP A 195 6.49 -0.50 -6.10
CA TRP A 195 6.21 -1.30 -7.30
C TRP A 195 4.72 -1.56 -7.57
N LYS A 196 3.84 -1.04 -6.70
CA LYS A 196 2.39 -0.96 -6.92
C LYS A 196 1.86 0.47 -6.72
N PRO A 197 0.70 0.81 -7.32
CA PRO A 197 0.10 2.14 -7.20
C PRO A 197 -0.22 2.58 -5.76
N VAL A 198 -0.28 3.90 -5.59
CA VAL A 198 -0.70 4.59 -4.37
C VAL A 198 -2.03 5.29 -4.63
N THR A 199 -2.97 5.19 -3.70
CA THR A 199 -4.34 5.69 -3.88
C THR A 199 -4.81 6.40 -2.62
N LEU A 200 -5.40 7.58 -2.76
CA LEU A 200 -6.18 8.21 -1.70
C LEU A 200 -7.63 7.71 -1.76
N ILE A 201 -8.15 7.21 -0.65
CA ILE A 201 -9.45 6.52 -0.60
C ILE A 201 -10.31 7.12 0.51
N TRP A 202 -11.57 7.39 0.23
CA TRP A 202 -12.54 7.84 1.24
C TRP A 202 -13.91 7.21 1.07
N GLY A 203 -14.76 7.35 2.10
CA GLY A 203 -16.07 6.69 2.20
C GLY A 203 -16.05 5.63 3.31
N GLU A 204 -16.72 4.50 3.09
CA GLU A 204 -16.77 3.40 4.07
C GLU A 204 -15.50 2.54 4.04
N VAL A 205 -14.36 3.11 4.44
CA VAL A 205 -13.03 2.47 4.36
C VAL A 205 -12.64 1.70 5.63
N ASN A 206 -13.58 0.97 6.22
CA ASN A 206 -13.38 0.18 7.46
C ASN A 206 -12.73 -1.20 7.22
N TYR A 207 -11.96 -1.32 6.14
CA TYR A 207 -11.37 -2.57 5.69
C TYR A 207 -9.89 -2.66 6.08
N SER A 208 -9.39 -3.89 6.28
CA SER A 208 -7.95 -4.14 6.35
C SER A 208 -7.28 -3.69 5.04
N PRO A 209 -5.97 -3.37 5.02
CA PRO A 209 -5.28 -3.01 3.78
C PRO A 209 -5.45 -4.04 2.65
N THR A 210 -5.41 -5.33 2.96
CA THR A 210 -5.67 -6.39 1.97
C THR A 210 -7.08 -6.34 1.40
N LEU A 211 -8.10 -6.12 2.24
CA LEU A 211 -9.47 -5.98 1.76
C LEU A 211 -9.70 -4.65 1.01
N LEU A 212 -8.98 -3.58 1.37
CA LEU A 212 -8.96 -2.34 0.59
C LEU A 212 -8.39 -2.59 -0.81
N GLU A 213 -7.27 -3.30 -0.92
CA GLU A 213 -6.68 -3.67 -2.22
C GLU A 213 -7.71 -4.39 -3.12
N GLU A 214 -8.40 -5.38 -2.56
CA GLU A 214 -9.44 -6.11 -3.26
C GLU A 214 -10.62 -5.22 -3.67
N THR A 215 -11.05 -4.32 -2.79
CA THR A 215 -12.17 -3.39 -3.07
C THR A 215 -11.80 -2.39 -4.17
N ILE A 216 -10.57 -1.86 -4.16
CA ILE A 216 -10.04 -0.98 -5.21
C ILE A 216 -10.02 -1.72 -6.55
N ARG A 217 -9.54 -2.99 -6.55
CA ARG A 217 -9.49 -3.80 -7.77
C ARG A 217 -10.89 -4.02 -8.35
N LEU A 218 -11.85 -4.45 -7.52
CA LEU A 218 -13.23 -4.66 -7.94
C LEU A 218 -13.84 -3.38 -8.53
N LYS A 219 -13.61 -2.23 -7.89
CA LYS A 219 -14.07 -0.93 -8.40
C LYS A 219 -13.46 -0.59 -9.75
N ALA A 220 -12.16 -0.83 -9.93
CA ALA A 220 -11.47 -0.56 -11.21
C ALA A 220 -11.95 -1.47 -12.34
N GLU A 221 -12.40 -2.69 -12.02
CA GLU A 221 -12.96 -3.67 -12.96
C GLU A 221 -14.45 -3.43 -13.26
N GLY A 222 -15.12 -2.54 -12.54
CA GLY A 222 -16.54 -2.18 -12.75
C GLY A 222 -17.54 -3.16 -12.13
N TYR A 223 -17.13 -3.88 -11.08
CA TYR A 223 -18.00 -4.73 -10.27
C TYR A 223 -18.73 -3.95 -9.17
#